data_AF-A0A933AIT5-F1
#
_entry.id   AF-A0A933AIT5-F1
#
_cell.length_a   1.000
_cell.length_b   1.000
_cell.length_c   1.000
_cell.angle_alpha   90.00
_cell.angle_beta   90.00
_cell.angle_gamma   90.00
#
_symmetry.space_group_name_H-M   'P 1'
#
loop_
_entity.id
_entity.type
_entity.pdbx_description
1 polymer ?
#
loop_
_entity_poly.entity_id
_entity_poly.type
_entity_poly.pdbx_seq_one_letter_code
_entity_poly.pdbx_strand_id
1 'polypeptide(L)' 'MAREKKDLAFVMANGQHVTRSVGFAIICLDKYFTIDEIVFGEKGDLILLGARTLEGLNLAVDSRQKKLVGAGPLPVA' A
#
# COMPACT_ATOMS: atom_id res chain seq x y z
N MET A 1 -10.22 -28.27 3.14
CA MET A 1 -9.59 -27.49 2.05
C MET A 1 -8.49 -26.64 2.67
N ALA A 2 -7.28 -26.62 2.10
CA ALA A 2 -6.20 -25.76 2.60
C ALA A 2 -6.46 -24.31 2.16
N ARG A 3 -6.20 -23.34 3.05
CA ARG A 3 -6.33 -21.91 2.72
C ARG A 3 -5.18 -21.51 1.81
N GLU A 4 -5.51 -20.93 0.66
CA GLU A 4 -4.51 -20.37 -0.26
C GLU A 4 -3.72 -19.26 0.47
N LYS A 5 -2.39 -19.34 0.44
CA LYS A 5 -1.49 -18.39 1.08
C LYS A 5 -0.42 -17.96 0.10
N LYS A 6 -0.26 -16.64 -0.07
CA LYS A 6 0.83 -16.06 -0.86
C LYS A 6 1.82 -15.42 0.09
N ASP A 7 3.07 -15.87 0.04
CA ASP A 7 4.20 -15.29 0.77
C ASP A 7 5.17 -14.69 -0.25
N LEU A 8 5.68 -13.49 0.02
CA LEU A 8 6.65 -12.80 -0.83
C LEU A 8 7.89 -12.41 -0.01
N ALA A 9 9.04 -12.41 -0.68
CA ALA A 9 10.30 -11.92 -0.13
C ALA A 9 10.46 -10.43 -0.42
N PHE A 10 10.83 -9.66 0.59
CA PHE A 10 11.04 -8.22 0.53
C PHE A 10 12.45 -7.88 1.03
N VAL A 11 13.04 -6.83 0.46
CA VAL A 11 14.27 -6.23 0.95
C VAL A 11 13.91 -4.94 1.69
N MET A 12 14.18 -4.92 2.98
CA MET A 12 13.94 -3.77 3.85
C MET A 12 14.98 -2.68 3.59
N ALA A 13 14.68 -1.45 4.01
CA ALA A 13 15.58 -0.30 3.82
C ALA A 13 16.95 -0.46 4.52
N ASN A 14 17.04 -1.33 5.54
CA ASN A 14 18.28 -1.71 6.21
C ASN A 14 19.04 -2.87 5.52
N GLY A 15 18.58 -3.32 4.34
CA GLY A 15 19.15 -4.43 3.59
C GLY A 15 18.69 -5.83 4.04
N GLN A 16 17.85 -5.94 5.07
CA GLN A 16 17.36 -7.23 5.55
C GLN A 16 16.36 -7.84 4.57
N HIS A 17 16.51 -9.15 4.30
CA HIS A 17 15.52 -9.91 3.57
C HIS A 17 14.48 -10.48 4.53
N VAL A 18 13.20 -10.18 4.30
CA VAL A 18 12.08 -10.68 5.09
C VAL A 18 11.06 -11.37 4.20
N THR A 19 10.44 -12.43 4.70
CA THR A 19 9.30 -13.07 4.04
C THR A 19 8.03 -12.65 4.77
N ARG A 20 7.03 -12.19 4.02
CA ARG A 20 5.75 -11.75 4.57
C ARG A 20 4.59 -12.33 3.77
N SER A 21 3.51 -12.61 4.46
CA SER A 21 2.26 -12.98 3.82
C SER A 21 1.62 -11.76 3.17
N VAL A 22 1.01 -11.97 2.02
CA VAL A 22 0.26 -10.93 1.31
C VAL A 22 -1.20 -11.32 1.15
N GLY A 23 -2.04 -10.31 1.03
CA GLY A 23 -3.47 -10.46 0.81
C GLY A 23 -4.03 -9.24 0.13
N PHE A 24 -5.35 -9.15 0.04
CA PHE A 24 -6.04 -8.00 -0.53
C PHE A 24 -6.84 -7.28 0.55
N ALA A 25 -6.88 -5.96 0.46
CA ALA A 25 -7.70 -5.14 1.32
C ALA A 25 -8.48 -4.11 0.50
N ILE A 26 -9.72 -3.85 0.92
CA ILE A 26 -10.42 -2.62 0.54
C ILE A 26 -9.90 -1.53 1.47
N ILE A 27 -9.38 -0.46 0.87
CA ILE A 27 -8.79 0.67 1.59
C ILE A 27 -9.72 1.86 1.37
N CYS A 28 -10.26 2.38 2.47
CA CYS A 28 -11.13 3.55 2.47
C CYS A 28 -10.46 4.69 3.23
N LEU A 29 -10.40 5.86 2.61
CA LEU A 29 -9.90 7.09 3.21
C LEU A 29 -10.84 8.23 2.84
N ASP A 30 -11.67 8.67 3.79
CA ASP A 30 -12.73 9.66 3.52
C ASP A 30 -13.60 9.23 2.32
N LYS A 31 -13.65 10.02 1.25
CA LYS A 31 -14.37 9.72 0.00
C LYS A 31 -13.59 8.84 -0.98
N TYR A 32 -12.31 8.59 -0.73
CA TYR A 32 -11.44 7.80 -1.61
C TYR A 32 -11.54 6.33 -1.23
N PHE A 33 -11.57 5.46 -2.23
CA PHE A 33 -11.56 4.02 -2.03
C PHE A 33 -10.74 3.33 -3.11
N THR A 34 -10.07 2.23 -2.75
CA THR A 34 -9.39 1.36 -3.70
C THR A 34 -9.29 -0.07 -3.15
N ILE A 35 -8.93 -1.02 -4.01
CA ILE A 35 -8.58 -2.38 -3.62
C ILE A 35 -7.10 -2.56 -3.94
N ASP A 36 -6.30 -2.99 -2.96
CA ASP A 36 -4.88 -3.20 -3.18
C ASP A 36 -4.36 -4.48 -2.53
N GLU A 37 -3.23 -4.97 -3.05
CA GLU A 37 -2.45 -6.03 -2.43
C GLU A 37 -1.64 -5.45 -1.27
N ILE A 38 -1.84 -6.00 -0.07
CA ILE A 38 -1.19 -5.56 1.16
C ILE A 38 -0.22 -6.61 1.69
N VAL A 39 0.77 -6.14 2.42
CA VAL A 39 1.69 -6.99 3.19
C VAL A 39 1.22 -7.02 4.63
N PHE A 40 1.02 -8.22 5.19
CA PHE A 40 0.76 -8.37 6.61
C PHE A 40 2.07 -8.17 7.39
N GLY A 41 2.22 -7.00 8.00
CA GLY A 41 3.40 -6.65 8.79
C GLY A 41 3.47 -7.37 10.14
N GLU A 42 4.67 -7.38 10.71
CA GLU A 42 4.97 -7.89 12.06
C GLU A 42 5.22 -6.75 13.04
N LYS A 43 5.30 -7.07 14.34
CA LYS A 43 5.58 -6.08 15.37
C LYS A 43 6.93 -5.40 15.10
N GLY A 44 6.91 -4.07 15.00
CA GLY A 44 8.10 -3.25 14.72
C GLY A 44 8.24 -2.84 13.26
N ASP A 45 7.46 -3.43 12.34
CA ASP A 45 7.39 -2.97 10.96
C ASP A 45 6.72 -1.59 10.89
N LEU A 46 7.18 -0.76 9.94
CA LEU A 46 6.57 0.55 9.68
C LEU A 46 5.21 0.37 9.01
N ILE A 47 4.24 1.19 9.42
CA ILE A 47 2.97 1.32 8.71
C ILE A 47 3.24 2.21 7.49
N LEU A 48 3.19 1.61 6.31
CA LEU A 48 3.50 2.28 5.05
C LEU A 48 2.29 2.25 4.11
N LEU A 49 2.02 3.40 3.49
CA LEU A 49 1.10 3.49 2.37
C LEU A 49 1.93 3.50 1.09
N GLY A 50 1.81 2.44 0.30
CA GLY A 50 2.61 2.25 -0.92
C GLY A 50 2.17 3.15 -2.07
N ALA A 51 3.05 3.30 -3.07
CA ALA A 51 2.75 4.06 -4.28
C ALA A 51 1.56 3.49 -5.07
N ARG A 52 1.42 2.15 -5.13
CA ARG A 52 0.30 1.47 -5.79
C ARG A 52 -1.04 1.83 -5.15
N THR A 53 -1.10 1.87 -3.82
CA THR A 53 -2.30 2.28 -3.10
C THR A 53 -2.64 3.75 -3.37
N LEU A 54 -1.64 4.64 -3.35
CA LEU A 54 -1.82 6.06 -3.65
C LEU A 54 -2.35 6.29 -5.07
N GLU A 55 -1.79 5.57 -6.05
CA GLU A 55 -2.25 5.56 -7.44
C GLU A 55 -3.70 5.08 -7.53
N GLY A 56 -4.03 3.96 -6.89
CA GLY A 56 -5.39 3.42 -6.85
C GLY A 56 -6.40 4.35 -6.17
N LEU A 57 -5.97 5.21 -5.26
CA LEU A 57 -6.80 6.25 -4.62
C LEU A 57 -6.84 7.57 -5.41
N ASN A 58 -6.05 7.69 -6.49
CA ASN A 58 -5.80 8.95 -7.19
C ASN A 58 -5.34 10.09 -6.24
N LEU A 59 -4.43 9.76 -5.32
CA LEU A 59 -3.88 10.66 -4.31
C LEU A 59 -2.37 10.85 -4.49
N ALA A 60 -1.90 12.04 -4.14
CA ALA A 60 -0.49 12.40 -4.09
C ALA A 60 -0.10 12.89 -2.68
N VAL A 61 1.18 12.79 -2.35
CA VAL A 61 1.71 13.28 -1.07
C VAL A 61 2.13 14.74 -1.21
N ASP A 62 1.50 15.63 -0.44
CA ASP A 62 2.07 16.95 -0.14
C ASP A 62 2.97 16.82 1.09
N SER A 63 4.28 16.68 0.86
CA SER A 63 5.27 16.50 1.93
C SER A 63 5.45 17.74 2.80
N ARG A 64 5.16 18.95 2.26
CA ARG A 64 5.28 20.20 3.00
C ARG A 64 4.15 20.35 4.00
N GLN A 65 2.93 20.02 3.59
CA GLN A 65 1.75 20.05 4.45
C GLN A 65 1.54 18.76 5.24
N LYS A 66 2.29 17.69 4.91
CA LYS A 66 2.12 16.33 5.47
C LYS A 66 0.70 15.81 5.27
N LYS A 67 0.17 15.97 4.05
CA LYS A 67 -1.20 15.59 3.69
C LYS A 67 -1.24 14.78 2.40
N LEU A 68 -2.30 14.00 2.25
CA LEU A 68 -2.68 13.43 0.97
C LEU A 68 -3.63 14.42 0.27
N VAL A 69 -3.32 14.71 -0.99
CA VAL A 69 -4.08 15.62 -1.85
C VAL A 69 -4.49 14.89 -3.12
N GLY A 70 -5.53 15.36 -3.81
CA GLY A 70 -5.92 14.77 -5.10
C GLY A 70 -4.78 14.87 -6.11
N ALA A 71 -4.47 13.78 -6.81
CA ALA A 71 -3.39 13.74 -7.79
C ALA A 71 -3.72 14.45 -9.12
N GLY A 72 -4.97 14.87 -9.29
CA GLY A 72 -5.44 15.60 -10.47
C GLY A 72 -6.20 14.73 -11.48
N PRO A 73 -6.37 15.21 -12.72
CA PRO A 73 -7.04 14.48 -13.77
C PRO A 73 -6.28 13.22 -14.15
N LEU A 74 -7.00 12.10 -14.28
CA LEU A 74 -6.42 10.87 -14.82
C LEU A 74 -6.44 10.94 -16.35
N PRO A 75 -5.34 10.60 -17.04
CA PRO A 75 -5.35 10.44 -18.49
C PRO A 75 -6.30 9.31 -18.87
N VAL A 76 -7.12 9.54 -19.91
CA VAL A 76 -7.95 8.49 -20.50
C VAL A 76 -7.08 7.76 -21.54
N ALA A 77 -6.96 6.44 -21.40
CA ALA A 77 -6.29 5.57 -22.37
C ALA A 77 -7.29 5.07 -23.42
#